data_AF-A0A8H5TQH1-F1
#
_entry.id   AF-A0A8H5TQH1-F1
#
_cell.length_a   1.000
_cell.length_b   1.000
_cell.length_c   1.000
_cell.angle_alpha   90.00
_cell.angle_beta   90.00
_cell.angle_gamma   90.00
#
_symmetry.space_group_name_H-M   'P 1'
#
loop_
_entity.id
_entity.type
_entity.pdbx_description
1 polymer ?
#
loop_
_entity_poly.entity_id
_entity_poly.type
_entity_poly.pdbx_seq_one_letter_code
_entity_poly.pdbx_strand_id
1 'polypeptide(L)'
;MKITAFLTSALAGAVAARDSVYLVDPHNGSEVYSGIVYYTDGHSATGGSRPDDYVDVVHGSNIIWEGQMVKGTFSSGVSFTSNIFADAGSSR
;
A
#
# COMPACT_ATOMS: atom_id res chain seq x y z
N MET A 1 -26.03 -18.43 -48.39
CA MET A 1 -24.74 -17.79 -48.03
C MET A 1 -24.62 -17.84 -46.51
N LYS A 2 -23.51 -18.39 -45.99
CA LYS A 2 -23.27 -18.59 -44.56
C LYS A 2 -22.44 -17.41 -44.06
N ILE A 3 -23.00 -16.56 -43.19
CA ILE A 3 -22.27 -15.44 -42.59
C ILE A 3 -21.61 -15.97 -41.33
N THR A 4 -20.29 -16.24 -41.41
CA THR A 4 -19.47 -16.58 -40.26
C THR A 4 -19.07 -15.28 -39.57
N ALA A 5 -19.75 -14.93 -38.48
CA ALA A 5 -19.28 -13.87 -37.60
C ALA A 5 -18.15 -14.43 -36.73
N PHE A 6 -16.91 -14.01 -37.00
CA PHE A 6 -15.83 -14.16 -36.04
C PHE A 6 -16.04 -13.11 -34.95
N LEU A 7 -16.53 -13.54 -33.79
CA LEU A 7 -16.41 -12.74 -32.57
C LEU A 7 -14.92 -12.68 -32.21
N THR A 8 -14.25 -11.65 -32.68
CA THR A 8 -13.03 -11.14 -32.06
C THR A 8 -13.41 -10.65 -30.67
N SER A 9 -13.37 -11.55 -29.70
CA SER A 9 -13.29 -11.17 -28.30
C SER A 9 -11.94 -10.48 -28.12
N ALA A 10 -11.96 -9.15 -28.11
CA ALA A 10 -10.86 -8.39 -27.56
C ALA A 10 -10.76 -8.79 -26.09
N LEU A 11 -9.81 -9.68 -25.78
CA LEU A 11 -9.27 -9.80 -24.44
C LEU A 11 -8.50 -8.50 -24.18
N ALA A 12 -9.24 -7.42 -23.94
CA ALA A 12 -8.71 -6.26 -23.26
C ALA A 12 -8.25 -6.81 -21.92
N GLY A 13 -6.94 -7.03 -21.78
CA GLY A 13 -6.35 -7.53 -20.55
C GLY A 13 -6.86 -6.64 -19.42
N ALA A 14 -7.66 -7.22 -18.53
CA ALA A 14 -7.93 -6.62 -17.25
C ALA A 14 -6.57 -6.49 -16.57
N VAL A 15 -5.98 -5.31 -16.63
CA VAL A 15 -4.84 -4.99 -15.78
C VAL A 15 -5.42 -5.09 -14.37
N ALA A 16 -5.12 -6.19 -13.68
CA ALA A 16 -5.55 -6.35 -12.30
C ALA A 16 -5.10 -5.11 -11.55
N ALA A 17 -6.07 -4.42 -10.93
CA ALA A 17 -5.77 -3.24 -10.16
C ALA A 17 -4.80 -3.65 -9.04
N ARG A 18 -3.76 -2.84 -8.83
CA ARG A 18 -2.65 -3.22 -7.95
C ARG A 18 -2.97 -2.86 -6.52
N ASP A 19 -2.67 -3.79 -5.62
CA ASP A 19 -2.63 -3.51 -4.21
C ASP A 19 -1.41 -2.64 -3.90
N SER A 20 -1.55 -1.76 -2.90
CA SER A 20 -0.48 -0.87 -2.48
C SER A 20 -0.37 -0.80 -0.96
N VAL A 21 0.87 -0.69 -0.49
CA VAL A 21 1.22 -0.55 0.92
C VAL A 21 1.98 0.77 1.06
N TYR A 22 1.59 1.59 2.04
CA TYR A 22 2.31 2.81 2.38
C TYR A 22 2.74 2.77 3.84
N LEU A 23 3.96 3.25 4.09
CA LEU A 23 4.46 3.59 5.41
C LEU A 23 4.03 5.02 5.68
N VAL A 24 3.40 5.27 6.82
CA VAL A 24 2.79 6.57 7.11
C VAL A 24 3.22 7.07 8.48
N ASP A 25 3.50 8.37 8.53
CA ASP A 25 3.84 9.13 9.74
C ASP A 25 2.91 10.35 9.88
N PRO A 26 1.59 10.14 9.97
CA PRO A 26 0.65 11.24 10.02
C PRO A 26 0.78 12.07 11.30
N HIS A 27 0.57 13.37 11.12
CA HIS A 27 0.37 14.33 12.18
C HIS A 27 -0.99 15.00 11.97
N ASN A 28 -1.99 14.65 12.79
CA ASN A 28 -3.31 15.27 12.73
C ASN A 28 -3.66 15.89 14.08
N GLY A 29 -3.39 17.19 14.22
CA GLY A 29 -3.56 17.90 15.48
C GLY A 29 -2.67 17.30 16.58
N SER A 30 -3.29 16.71 17.60
CA SER A 30 -2.60 16.06 18.72
C SER A 30 -2.26 14.59 18.47
N GLU A 31 -2.79 14.00 17.39
CA GLU A 31 -2.58 12.59 17.08
C GLU A 31 -1.33 12.44 16.20
N VAL A 32 -0.36 11.66 16.71
CA VAL A 32 0.93 11.37 16.08
C VAL A 32 1.14 9.88 16.18
N TYR A 33 1.42 9.22 15.06
CA TYR A 33 1.67 7.78 15.03
C TYR A 33 2.45 7.41 13.78
N SER A 34 3.17 6.30 13.87
CA SER A 34 3.71 5.59 12.71
C SER A 34 2.90 4.33 12.46
N GLY A 35 2.55 4.09 11.21
CA GLY A 35 1.76 2.93 10.83
C GLY A 35 1.98 2.49 9.39
N ILE A 36 1.32 1.40 9.04
CA ILE A 36 1.35 0.82 7.70
C ILE A 36 -0.08 0.73 7.21
N VAL A 37 -0.39 1.36 6.08
CA VAL A 37 -1.71 1.31 5.46
C VAL A 37 -1.68 0.43 4.23
N TYR A 38 -2.79 -0.27 4.02
CA TYR A 38 -3.00 -1.14 2.87
C TYR A 38 -4.20 -0.67 2.06
N TYR A 39 -4.06 -0.77 0.75
CA TYR A 39 -5.08 -0.44 -0.23
C TYR A 39 -5.18 -1.57 -1.24
N THR A 40 -6.39 -2.03 -1.51
CA THR A 40 -6.64 -3.03 -2.57
C THR A 40 -7.14 -2.36 -3.84
N ASP A 41 -7.13 -3.12 -4.93
CA ASP A 41 -7.93 -2.81 -6.13
C ASP A 41 -7.63 -1.43 -6.74
N GLY A 42 -6.38 -0.97 -6.64
CA GLY A 42 -5.95 0.31 -7.20
C GLY A 42 -6.38 1.54 -6.40
N HIS A 43 -6.94 1.36 -5.21
CA HIS A 43 -7.07 2.45 -4.24
C HIS A 43 -5.68 2.97 -3.85
N SER A 44 -5.60 4.25 -3.47
CA SER A 44 -4.34 4.85 -3.03
C SER A 44 -4.56 6.04 -2.10
N ALA A 45 -3.55 6.33 -1.28
CA ALA A 45 -3.52 7.49 -0.41
C ALA A 45 -3.65 8.82 -1.21
N THR A 46 -3.05 8.89 -2.41
CA THR A 46 -3.11 10.07 -3.28
C THR A 46 -4.49 10.30 -3.91
N GLY A 47 -5.33 9.27 -3.98
CA GLY A 47 -6.69 9.36 -4.50
C GLY A 47 -7.73 9.82 -3.47
N GLY A 48 -7.33 10.03 -2.21
CA GLY A 48 -8.25 10.35 -1.12
C GLY A 48 -9.08 9.16 -0.62
N SER A 49 -8.79 7.95 -1.10
CA SER A 49 -9.44 6.73 -0.62
C SER A 49 -9.05 6.47 0.84
N ARG A 50 -10.01 5.94 1.62
CA ARG A 50 -9.72 5.40 2.94
C ARG A 50 -8.93 4.10 2.78
N PRO A 51 -7.93 3.81 3.65
CA PRO A 51 -7.27 2.51 3.66
C PRO A 51 -8.27 1.37 3.83
N ASP A 52 -8.01 0.27 3.14
CA ASP A 52 -8.73 -0.99 3.29
C ASP A 52 -8.29 -1.72 4.57
N ASP A 53 -7.03 -1.54 4.98
CA ASP A 53 -6.50 -2.05 6.24
C ASP A 53 -5.41 -1.12 6.81
N TYR A 54 -5.13 -1.27 8.10
CA TYR A 54 -4.15 -0.49 8.84
C TYR A 54 -3.50 -1.32 9.94
N VAL A 55 -2.17 -1.23 10.03
CA VAL A 55 -1.39 -1.76 11.15
C VAL A 55 -0.75 -0.59 11.90
N ASP A 56 -1.11 -0.47 13.16
CA ASP A 56 -0.46 0.46 14.10
C ASP A 56 0.93 -0.07 14.46
N VAL A 57 1.98 0.72 14.18
CA VAL A 57 3.36 0.35 14.50
C VAL A 57 3.77 0.99 15.82
N VAL A 58 3.58 2.32 15.93
CA VAL A 58 3.78 3.07 17.17
C VAL A 58 2.72 4.15 17.27
N HIS A 59 2.00 4.15 18.40
CA HIS A 59 1.04 5.19 18.73
C HIS A 59 1.64 6.25 19.66
N GLY A 60 1.37 7.53 19.42
CA GLY A 60 1.83 8.66 20.24
C GLY A 60 3.17 9.27 19.84
N SER A 61 3.88 8.68 18.87
CA SER A 61 5.12 9.22 18.32
C SER A 61 5.41 8.63 16.95
N ASN A 62 6.22 9.33 16.15
CA ASN A 62 6.73 8.78 14.89
C ASN A 62 8.09 8.10 15.10
N ILE A 63 8.36 7.10 14.27
CA ILE A 63 9.64 6.38 14.25
C ILE A 63 10.53 6.83 13.10
N ILE A 64 11.82 6.52 13.21
CA ILE A 64 12.74 6.56 12.08
C ILE A 64 12.66 5.19 11.41
N TRP A 65 12.08 5.13 10.21
CA TRP A 65 11.91 3.86 9.49
C TRP A 65 13.23 3.24 9.02
N GLU A 66 14.22 4.09 8.70
CA GLU A 66 15.54 3.65 8.27
C GLU A 66 16.30 2.95 9.41
N GLY A 67 16.96 1.85 9.10
CA GLY A 67 17.69 1.03 10.07
C GLY A 67 16.80 0.21 11.01
N GLN A 68 15.46 0.30 10.90
CA GLN A 68 14.52 -0.47 11.70
C GLN A 68 13.80 -1.52 10.84
N MET A 69 13.84 -2.77 11.29
CA MET A 69 12.99 -3.82 10.71
C MET A 69 11.61 -3.76 11.36
N VAL A 70 10.59 -3.45 10.56
CA VAL A 70 9.19 -3.38 11.01
C VAL A 70 8.41 -4.52 10.39
N LYS A 71 7.58 -5.21 11.18
CA LYS A 71 6.71 -6.29 10.71
C LYS A 71 5.27 -5.99 11.07
N GLY A 72 4.36 -6.30 10.16
CA GLY A 72 2.92 -6.15 10.35
C GLY A 72 2.17 -7.31 9.70
N THR A 73 0.98 -7.59 10.20
CA THR A 73 0.04 -8.51 9.55
C THR A 73 -1.30 -7.82 9.48
N PHE A 74 -1.81 -7.65 8.26
CA PHE A 74 -3.12 -7.10 7.99
C PHE A 74 -4.21 -8.08 8.44
N SER A 75 -5.43 -7.58 8.67
CA SER A 75 -6.58 -8.39 9.07
C SER A 75 -6.94 -9.48 8.04
N SER A 76 -6.58 -9.28 6.77
CA SER A 76 -6.67 -10.29 5.70
C SER A 76 -5.74 -11.49 5.88
N GLY A 77 -4.79 -11.41 6.82
CA GLY A 77 -3.73 -12.41 7.05
C GLY A 77 -2.48 -12.19 6.20
N VAL A 78 -2.45 -11.16 5.35
CA VAL A 78 -1.25 -10.79 4.59
C VAL A 78 -0.21 -10.19 5.54
N SER A 79 0.96 -10.80 5.60
CA SER A 79 2.10 -10.29 6.38
C SER A 79 3.05 -9.47 5.51
N PHE A 80 3.57 -8.41 6.10
CA PHE A 80 4.52 -7.48 5.49
C PHE A 80 5.74 -7.31 6.40
N THR A 81 6.92 -7.13 5.79
CA THR A 81 8.15 -6.76 6.50
C THR A 81 8.80 -5.59 5.78
N SER A 82 8.98 -4.47 6.49
CA SER A 82 9.81 -3.35 6.08
C SER A 82 11.24 -3.57 6.53
N ASN A 83 12.20 -3.32 5.64
CA ASN A 83 13.61 -3.18 6.00
C ASN A 83 14.22 -2.10 5.11
N ILE A 84 14.24 -0.87 5.63
CA ILE A 84 14.84 0.27 4.95
C ILE A 84 16.24 0.44 5.51
N PHE A 85 17.25 0.44 4.65
CA PHE A 85 18.64 0.63 5.11
C PHE A 85 18.84 2.04 5.66
N ALA A 86 19.78 2.19 6.60
CA ALA A 86 20.20 3.50 7.06
C ALA A 86 20.66 4.37 5.88
N ASP A 87 20.32 5.66 5.92
CA ASP A 87 20.70 6.66 4.91
C ASP A 87 20.15 6.37 3.50
N ALA A 88 19.07 5.61 3.37
CA ALA A 88 18.47 5.26 2.07
C ALA A 88 17.96 6.49 1.31
N GLY A 89 17.53 7.54 2.01
CA GLY A 89 17.16 8.82 1.43
C GLY A 89 18.35 9.73 1.04
N SER A 90 19.58 9.35 1.38
CA SER A 90 20.76 10.18 1.12
C SER A 90 21.19 10.09 -0.35
N SER A 91 21.02 11.19 -1.10
CA SER A 91 21.70 11.37 -2.38
C SER A 91 23.13 11.84 -2.12
N ARG A 92 24.12 11.05 -2.54
CA ARG A 92 25.54 11.47 -2.57
C ARG A 92 25.75 12.72 -3.42
#